data_AF-A0A7K7WU30-F1
#
_entry.id   AF-A0A7K7WU30-F1
#
_cell.length_a   1.000
_cell.length_b   1.000
_cell.length_c   1.000
_cell.angle_alpha   90.00
_cell.angle_beta   90.00
_cell.angle_gamma   90.00
#
_symmetry.space_group_name_H-M   'P 1'
#
loop_
_entity.id
_entity.type
_entity.pdbx_description
1 polymer ?
#
loop_
_entity_poly.entity_id
_entity_poly.type
_entity_poly.pdbx_seq_one_letter_code
_entity_poly.pdbx_strand_id
1 'polypeptide(L)'
;QQLLLLGSLWLLGTPRGSAIYQPPTESPVAPRLQYLLEPLHAVVHTRRGATVTLPCVLRALPRGYRVRWSKVEAASYAESVIVVTNGLAHKSYGPLSPRASLRQSHRYDASLTIANVALEDEGRYRCQLLNGLEDESVSLVLHLEGVVFPYQTSTGRYQFNYHEAKRACEQQDSRLATYQQLYKAWTEGLDWCNAGWVLDGTVHYPVIDAREPC
;
A
#
# COMPACT_ATOMS: atom_id res chain seq x y z
N GLN A 1 40.01 26.50 41.03
CA GLN A 1 40.54 27.78 40.49
C GLN A 1 40.14 27.78 39.02
N GLN A 2 39.31 28.64 38.44
CA GLN A 2 38.76 29.95 38.80
C GLN A 2 37.47 30.14 37.96
N LEU A 3 36.40 30.65 38.57
CA LEU A 3 35.21 31.20 37.90
C LEU A 3 35.58 32.48 37.14
N LEU A 4 34.77 32.89 36.15
CA LEU A 4 34.29 34.27 36.02
C LEU A 4 32.92 34.32 35.32
N LEU A 5 31.94 34.84 36.07
CA LEU A 5 30.62 35.29 35.64
C LEU A 5 30.72 36.75 35.19
N LEU A 6 30.02 37.11 34.11
CA LEU A 6 29.43 38.43 33.88
C LEU A 6 28.03 38.10 33.32
N GLY A 7 26.93 38.46 33.96
CA GLY A 7 26.59 39.79 34.45
C GLY A 7 25.27 40.14 33.73
N SER A 8 24.19 40.11 34.48
CA SER A 8 22.80 40.26 34.07
C SER A 8 22.46 41.60 33.41
N LEU A 9 21.62 41.58 32.37
CA LEU A 9 20.64 42.63 32.11
C LEU A 9 19.25 42.02 31.93
N TRP A 10 18.40 42.30 32.90
CA TRP A 10 16.95 42.08 32.83
C TRP A 10 16.36 43.16 31.93
N LEU A 11 15.90 42.80 30.74
CA LEU A 11 14.90 43.57 30.01
C LEU A 11 13.55 42.92 30.31
N LEU A 12 12.74 43.61 31.12
CA LEU A 12 11.31 43.36 31.28
C LEU A 12 10.61 43.71 29.96
N GLY A 13 10.67 42.78 29.00
CA GLY A 13 9.80 42.79 27.84
C GLY A 13 8.54 42.00 28.18
N THR A 14 7.41 42.68 28.31
CA THR A 14 6.09 42.03 28.38
C THR A 14 5.87 41.18 27.13
N PRO A 15 5.68 39.86 27.21
CA PRO A 15 5.18 39.13 26.06
C PRO A 15 3.69 39.45 25.93
N ARG A 16 3.35 40.16 24.85
CA ARG A 16 1.98 40.19 24.31
C ARG A 16 1.50 38.74 24.27
N GLY A 17 0.39 38.45 24.95
CA GLY A 17 -0.24 37.14 24.92
C GLY A 17 -0.61 36.76 23.50
N SER A 18 0.26 35.99 22.84
CA SER A 18 -0.10 35.22 21.68
C SER A 18 -0.93 34.06 22.19
N ALA A 19 -2.24 34.11 21.99
CA ALA A 19 -3.09 32.95 22.15
C ALA A 19 -2.59 31.89 21.16
N ILE A 20 -1.78 30.95 21.66
CA ILE A 20 -1.40 29.76 20.91
C ILE A 20 -2.70 28.97 20.78
N TYR A 21 -3.32 29.02 19.60
CA TYR A 21 -4.36 28.07 19.24
C TYR A 21 -3.70 26.69 19.21
N GLN A 22 -3.87 25.95 20.30
CA GLN A 22 -3.57 24.52 20.33
C GLN A 22 -4.78 23.81 19.73
N PRO A 23 -4.68 23.28 18.49
CA PRO A 23 -5.72 22.39 17.99
C PRO A 23 -5.86 21.22 18.96
N PRO A 24 -7.08 20.72 19.23
CA PRO A 24 -7.25 19.61 20.15
C PRO A 24 -6.41 18.42 19.70
N THR A 25 -5.48 18.02 20.57
CA THR A 25 -4.61 16.84 20.43
C THR A 25 -5.39 15.55 20.71
N GLU A 26 -6.61 15.44 20.19
CA GLU A 26 -7.34 14.19 20.12
C GLU A 26 -7.39 13.80 18.65
N SER A 27 -6.45 12.93 18.25
CA SER A 27 -6.67 12.13 17.06
C SER A 27 -8.03 11.45 17.23
N PRO A 28 -8.97 11.56 16.26
CA PRO A 28 -10.28 10.96 16.41
C PRO A 28 -10.08 9.46 16.67
N VAL A 29 -10.51 9.00 17.84
CA VAL A 29 -10.52 7.58 18.19
C VAL A 29 -11.35 6.91 17.10
N ALA A 30 -10.69 6.09 16.27
CA ALA A 30 -11.37 5.40 15.18
C ALA A 30 -12.56 4.63 15.77
N PRO A 31 -13.77 4.77 15.19
CA PRO A 31 -14.94 4.11 15.73
C PRO A 31 -14.70 2.60 15.76
N ARG A 32 -14.95 1.99 16.91
CA ARG A 32 -14.77 0.56 17.13
C ARG A 32 -15.68 -0.22 16.19
N LEU A 33 -15.11 -1.17 15.44
CA LEU A 33 -15.87 -2.09 14.58
C LEU A 33 -16.80 -2.96 15.43
N GLN A 34 -18.09 -2.94 15.11
CA GLN A 34 -19.15 -3.72 15.75
C GLN A 34 -19.32 -5.08 15.05
N TYR A 35 -19.21 -5.12 13.73
CA TYR A 35 -19.48 -6.31 12.92
C TYR A 35 -18.22 -6.95 12.35
N LEU A 36 -17.21 -6.18 11.97
CA LEU A 36 -15.95 -6.70 11.42
C LEU A 36 -14.89 -6.89 12.50
N LEU A 37 -14.00 -7.85 12.29
CA LEU A 37 -12.77 -7.98 13.06
C LEU A 37 -11.64 -7.23 12.37
N GLU A 38 -10.85 -6.49 13.15
CA GLU A 38 -9.62 -5.89 12.67
C GLU A 38 -8.62 -7.00 12.32
N PRO A 39 -7.97 -6.93 11.15
CA PRO A 39 -6.99 -7.92 10.76
C PRO A 39 -5.73 -7.79 11.63
N LEU A 40 -5.18 -8.93 12.09
CA LEU A 40 -3.93 -8.96 12.85
C LEU A 40 -2.76 -8.32 12.07
N HIS A 41 -2.75 -8.52 10.76
CA HIS A 41 -1.77 -7.94 9.85
C HIS A 41 -2.51 -7.16 8.75
N ALA A 42 -2.30 -5.84 8.71
CA ALA A 42 -2.86 -4.98 7.68
C ALA A 42 -2.16 -5.15 6.31
N VAL A 43 -0.97 -5.76 6.30
CA VAL A 43 -0.18 -6.06 5.10
C VAL A 43 -0.07 -7.56 4.95
N VAL A 44 -0.41 -8.07 3.76
CA VAL A 44 -0.31 -9.48 3.39
C VAL A 44 0.77 -9.60 2.33
N HIS A 45 1.82 -10.38 2.63
CA HIS A 45 2.90 -10.65 1.69
C HIS A 45 2.60 -11.90 0.87
N THR A 46 2.87 -11.87 -0.42
CA THR A 46 2.72 -13.04 -1.30
C THR A 46 3.75 -13.02 -2.43
N ARG A 47 3.75 -14.07 -3.25
CA ARG A 47 4.60 -14.19 -4.43
C ARG A 47 3.74 -14.34 -5.68
N ARG A 48 4.32 -13.99 -6.83
CA ARG A 48 3.67 -14.20 -8.12
C ARG A 48 3.33 -15.69 -8.32
N GLY A 49 2.15 -15.97 -8.87
CA GLY A 49 1.65 -17.32 -9.11
C GLY A 49 1.11 -18.03 -7.88
N ALA A 50 1.31 -17.51 -6.67
CA ALA A 50 0.79 -18.09 -5.45
C ALA A 50 -0.74 -17.89 -5.33
N THR A 51 -1.34 -18.60 -4.38
CA THR A 51 -2.71 -18.35 -3.91
C THR A 51 -2.63 -17.64 -2.57
N VAL A 52 -3.30 -16.49 -2.45
CA VAL A 52 -3.31 -15.67 -1.24
C VAL A 52 -4.72 -15.49 -0.71
N THR A 53 -4.87 -15.37 0.61
CA THR A 53 -6.14 -15.05 1.26
C THR A 53 -6.03 -13.71 1.99
N LEU A 54 -6.91 -12.78 1.62
CA LEU A 54 -7.10 -11.50 2.30
C LEU A 54 -8.18 -11.68 3.38
N PRO A 55 -7.83 -11.55 4.67
CA PRO A 55 -8.73 -11.88 5.76
C PRO A 55 -9.86 -10.86 5.89
N CYS A 56 -11.11 -11.33 5.95
CA CYS A 56 -12.25 -10.52 6.38
C CYS A 56 -13.20 -11.40 7.16
N VAL A 57 -13.15 -11.27 8.48
CA VAL A 57 -13.91 -12.11 9.41
C VAL A 57 -14.93 -11.26 10.14
N LEU A 58 -16.17 -11.74 10.19
CA LEU A 58 -17.27 -11.08 10.85
C LEU A 58 -17.32 -11.53 12.31
N ARG A 59 -17.41 -10.57 13.23
CA ARG A 59 -17.73 -10.78 14.65
C ARG A 59 -19.20 -11.13 14.85
N ALA A 60 -20.08 -10.49 14.07
CA ALA A 60 -21.53 -10.64 14.15
C ALA A 60 -22.16 -10.54 12.76
N LEU A 61 -23.32 -11.17 12.58
CA LEU A 61 -24.07 -11.19 11.32
C LEU A 61 -25.32 -10.30 11.46
N PRO A 62 -25.32 -9.06 10.94
CA PRO A 62 -26.51 -8.22 10.97
C PRO A 62 -27.60 -8.80 10.05
N ARG A 63 -28.87 -8.44 10.30
CA ARG A 63 -29.97 -8.82 9.40
C ARG A 63 -29.84 -8.07 8.08
N GLY A 64 -29.98 -8.78 6.96
CA GLY A 64 -29.98 -8.15 5.63
C GLY A 64 -28.62 -7.56 5.20
N TYR A 65 -27.51 -8.09 5.71
CA TYR A 65 -26.18 -7.58 5.42
C TYR A 65 -25.67 -7.99 4.03
N ARG A 66 -24.70 -7.22 3.52
CA ARG A 66 -23.87 -7.58 2.37
C ARG A 66 -22.41 -7.31 2.67
N VAL A 67 -21.53 -8.17 2.19
CA VAL A 67 -20.08 -7.92 2.20
C VAL A 67 -19.62 -7.67 0.77
N ARG A 68 -18.85 -6.61 0.59
CA ARG A 68 -18.27 -6.17 -0.68
C ARG A 68 -16.76 -6.15 -0.58
N TRP A 69 -16.11 -6.85 -1.51
CA TRP A 69 -14.69 -6.71 -1.75
C TRP A 69 -14.44 -5.79 -2.94
N SER A 70 -13.53 -4.84 -2.78
CA SER A 70 -13.04 -3.98 -3.84
C SER A 70 -11.52 -3.81 -3.78
N LYS A 71 -10.91 -3.58 -4.94
CA LYS A 71 -9.55 -3.04 -5.04
C LYS A 71 -9.64 -1.52 -5.10
N VAL A 72 -8.86 -0.83 -4.28
CA VAL A 72 -8.83 0.64 -4.21
C VAL A 72 -7.68 1.14 -5.07
N GLU A 73 -7.99 1.88 -6.11
CA GLU A 73 -7.00 2.50 -7.00
C GLU A 73 -6.27 3.64 -6.27
N ALA A 74 -4.94 3.59 -6.25
CA ALA A 74 -4.14 4.51 -5.46
C ALA A 74 -4.26 5.98 -5.91
N ALA A 75 -4.44 6.23 -7.21
CA ALA A 75 -4.45 7.58 -7.78
C ALA A 75 -5.80 8.30 -7.64
N SER A 76 -6.91 7.57 -7.78
CA SER A 76 -8.26 8.14 -7.86
C SER A 76 -9.15 7.78 -6.67
N TYR A 77 -8.67 6.91 -5.77
CA TYR A 77 -9.48 6.28 -4.71
C TYR A 77 -10.73 5.55 -5.25
N ALA A 78 -10.78 5.29 -6.56
CA ALA A 78 -11.86 4.54 -7.17
C ALA A 78 -11.84 3.09 -6.68
N GLU A 79 -13.02 2.53 -6.46
CA GLU A 79 -13.18 1.15 -6.03
C GLU A 79 -13.61 0.25 -7.18
N SER A 80 -12.69 -0.62 -7.60
CA SER A 80 -12.97 -1.70 -8.54
C SER A 80 -13.57 -2.89 -7.77
N VAL A 81 -14.90 -3.06 -7.84
CA VAL A 81 -15.61 -4.15 -7.14
C VAL A 81 -15.18 -5.51 -7.69
N ILE A 82 -14.90 -6.46 -6.80
CA ILE A 82 -14.44 -7.81 -7.11
C ILE A 82 -15.54 -8.83 -6.84
N VAL A 83 -16.12 -8.81 -5.62
CA VAL A 83 -17.20 -9.72 -5.21
C VAL A 83 -18.15 -9.00 -4.26
N VAL A 84 -19.44 -9.30 -4.38
CA VAL A 84 -20.47 -8.96 -3.39
C VAL A 84 -21.18 -10.23 -2.94
N THR A 85 -21.37 -10.41 -1.63
CA THR A 85 -22.07 -11.56 -1.05
C THR A 85 -23.04 -11.15 0.05
N ASN A 86 -24.08 -11.95 0.26
CA ASN A 86 -24.98 -11.89 1.43
C ASN A 86 -24.82 -13.10 2.37
N GLY A 87 -23.74 -13.88 2.20
CA GLY A 87 -23.45 -15.11 2.96
C GLY A 87 -24.13 -16.38 2.44
N LEU A 88 -25.15 -16.27 1.57
CA LEU A 88 -25.80 -17.42 0.92
C LEU A 88 -25.43 -17.51 -0.56
N ALA A 89 -25.38 -16.35 -1.22
CA ALA A 89 -25.01 -16.21 -2.62
C ALA A 89 -23.92 -15.14 -2.75
N HIS A 90 -23.18 -15.19 -3.85
CA HIS A 90 -22.23 -14.17 -4.21
C HIS A 90 -22.30 -13.87 -5.71
N LYS A 91 -21.85 -12.68 -6.08
CA LYS A 91 -21.68 -12.26 -7.47
C LYS A 91 -20.30 -11.64 -7.62
N SER A 92 -19.60 -12.05 -8.67
CA SER A 92 -18.24 -11.59 -8.98
C SER A 92 -18.26 -10.55 -10.10
N TYR A 93 -17.29 -9.65 -10.07
CA TYR A 93 -17.19 -8.46 -10.92
C TYR A 93 -15.73 -8.19 -11.31
N GLY A 94 -15.55 -7.48 -12.41
CA GLY A 94 -14.24 -7.03 -12.86
C GLY A 94 -13.33 -8.15 -13.38
N PRO A 95 -12.13 -7.79 -13.86
CA PRO A 95 -11.19 -8.72 -14.50
C PRO A 95 -10.56 -9.72 -13.51
N LEU A 96 -10.54 -9.40 -12.22
CA LEU A 96 -10.01 -10.28 -11.18
C LEU A 96 -10.97 -11.44 -10.82
N SER A 97 -12.25 -11.33 -11.17
CA SER A 97 -13.30 -12.31 -10.83
C SER A 97 -13.00 -13.78 -11.18
N PRO A 98 -12.31 -14.14 -12.28
CA PRO A 98 -12.06 -15.55 -12.59
C PRO A 98 -11.07 -16.22 -11.62
N ARG A 99 -10.24 -15.43 -10.94
CA ARG A 99 -9.22 -15.89 -9.99
C ARG A 99 -9.57 -15.59 -8.54
N ALA A 100 -10.59 -14.77 -8.30
CA ALA A 100 -11.03 -14.36 -6.98
C ALA A 100 -12.28 -15.14 -6.52
N SER A 101 -12.22 -15.69 -5.32
CA SER A 101 -13.31 -16.44 -4.71
C SER A 101 -13.41 -16.17 -3.21
N LEU A 102 -14.61 -16.29 -2.63
CA LEU A 102 -14.77 -16.21 -1.18
C LEU A 102 -14.36 -17.52 -0.52
N ARG A 103 -13.64 -17.43 0.58
CA ARG A 103 -13.29 -18.59 1.40
C ARG A 103 -14.54 -19.13 2.09
N GLN A 104 -14.79 -20.43 1.96
CA GLN A 104 -15.97 -21.10 2.53
C GLN A 104 -15.63 -21.93 3.78
N SER A 105 -14.81 -21.38 4.69
CA SER A 105 -14.43 -22.12 5.90
C SER A 105 -15.55 -22.11 6.95
N HIS A 106 -16.27 -20.99 7.11
CA HIS A 106 -17.41 -20.88 8.01
C HIS A 106 -18.30 -19.67 7.65
N ARG A 107 -19.52 -19.60 8.18
CA ARG A 107 -20.51 -18.52 7.88
C ARG A 107 -20.07 -17.09 8.23
N TYR A 108 -19.09 -16.94 9.12
CA TYR A 108 -18.50 -15.64 9.49
C TYR A 108 -17.25 -15.29 8.68
N ASP A 109 -16.84 -16.15 7.74
CA ASP A 109 -15.61 -15.98 6.96
C ASP A 109 -16.03 -15.41 5.61
N ALA A 110 -15.70 -14.14 5.40
CA ALA A 110 -15.89 -13.46 4.14
C ALA A 110 -14.53 -13.17 3.47
N SER A 111 -13.47 -13.89 3.84
CA SER A 111 -12.12 -13.67 3.32
C SER A 111 -12.06 -13.92 1.82
N LEU A 112 -11.31 -13.08 1.10
CA LEU A 112 -11.12 -13.19 -0.35
C LEU A 112 -9.89 -14.02 -0.65
N THR A 113 -10.03 -15.08 -1.44
CA THR A 113 -8.91 -15.87 -1.96
C THR A 113 -8.65 -15.48 -3.41
N ILE A 114 -7.42 -15.12 -3.73
CA ILE A 114 -6.95 -14.78 -5.08
C ILE A 114 -5.94 -15.85 -5.49
N ALA A 115 -6.28 -16.63 -6.52
CA ALA A 115 -5.40 -17.63 -7.11
C ALA A 115 -4.51 -17.03 -8.20
N ASN A 116 -3.35 -17.66 -8.43
CA ASN A 116 -2.41 -17.26 -9.49
C ASN A 116 -2.15 -15.75 -9.49
N VAL A 117 -1.67 -15.22 -8.36
CA VAL A 117 -1.48 -13.77 -8.15
C VAL A 117 -0.54 -13.20 -9.23
N ALA A 118 -0.99 -12.15 -9.90
CA ALA A 118 -0.25 -11.43 -10.94
C ALA A 118 0.37 -10.13 -10.40
N LEU A 119 1.30 -9.51 -11.15
CA LEU A 119 2.04 -8.32 -10.69
C LEU A 119 1.12 -7.12 -10.46
N GLU A 120 0.07 -7.00 -11.27
CA GLU A 120 -0.97 -6.00 -11.19
C GLU A 120 -1.93 -6.21 -10.02
N ASP A 121 -1.93 -7.37 -9.36
CA ASP A 121 -2.79 -7.63 -8.20
C ASP A 121 -2.27 -6.91 -6.94
N GLU A 122 -1.01 -6.48 -6.90
CA GLU A 122 -0.49 -5.67 -5.78
C GLU A 122 -1.34 -4.41 -5.57
N GLY A 123 -1.58 -4.06 -4.31
CA GLY A 123 -2.29 -2.83 -3.95
C GLY A 123 -3.19 -2.96 -2.74
N ARG A 124 -4.03 -1.95 -2.56
CA ARG A 124 -4.96 -1.85 -1.43
C ARG A 124 -6.29 -2.50 -1.78
N TYR A 125 -6.80 -3.30 -0.87
CA TYR A 125 -8.10 -3.96 -0.95
C TYR A 125 -8.95 -3.52 0.23
N ARG A 126 -10.27 -3.48 0.02
CA ARG A 126 -11.25 -3.11 1.03
C ARG A 126 -12.31 -4.18 1.12
N CYS A 127 -12.52 -4.68 2.34
CA CYS A 127 -13.69 -5.46 2.70
C CYS A 127 -14.67 -4.53 3.42
N GLN A 128 -15.87 -4.37 2.87
CA GLN A 128 -16.89 -3.50 3.43
C GLN A 128 -18.15 -4.30 3.72
N LEU A 129 -18.65 -4.18 4.95
CA LEU A 129 -19.94 -4.70 5.36
C LEU A 129 -20.96 -3.57 5.31
N LEU A 130 -22.07 -3.81 4.61
CA LEU A 130 -23.19 -2.88 4.49
C LEU A 130 -24.43 -3.53 5.12
N ASN A 131 -25.09 -2.85 6.06
CA ASN A 131 -26.30 -3.35 6.71
C ASN A 131 -27.52 -2.41 6.57
N GLY A 132 -27.42 -1.36 5.75
CA GLY A 132 -28.50 -0.41 5.48
C GLY A 132 -28.65 0.73 6.50
N LEU A 133 -27.93 0.67 7.62
CA LEU A 133 -27.88 1.74 8.63
C LEU A 133 -26.45 2.28 8.80
N GLU A 134 -25.45 1.38 8.80
CA GLU A 134 -24.04 1.68 9.00
C GLU A 134 -23.16 0.83 8.06
N ASP A 135 -22.08 1.43 7.57
CA ASP A 135 -21.06 0.75 6.77
C ASP A 135 -19.77 0.63 7.58
N GLU A 136 -19.30 -0.61 7.76
CA GLU A 136 -17.99 -0.89 8.34
C GLU A 136 -17.04 -1.37 7.27
N SER A 137 -15.77 -0.97 7.35
CA SER A 137 -14.77 -1.47 6.42
C SER A 137 -13.43 -1.72 7.08
N VAL A 138 -12.75 -2.75 6.58
CA VAL A 138 -11.34 -3.01 6.85
C VAL A 138 -10.58 -2.93 5.53
N SER A 139 -9.39 -2.34 5.57
CA SER A 139 -8.52 -2.23 4.39
C SER A 139 -7.23 -2.98 4.62
N LEU A 140 -6.81 -3.73 3.61
CA LEU A 140 -5.59 -4.53 3.59
C LEU A 140 -4.71 -4.10 2.43
N VAL A 141 -3.41 -4.29 2.56
CA VAL A 141 -2.46 -4.09 1.46
C VAL A 141 -1.88 -5.45 1.09
N LEU A 142 -2.08 -5.87 -0.16
CA LEU A 142 -1.39 -7.02 -0.72
C LEU A 142 -0.05 -6.53 -1.28
N HIS A 143 1.06 -7.08 -0.80
CA HIS A 143 2.41 -6.77 -1.26
C HIS A 143 3.04 -7.99 -1.93
N LEU A 144 3.64 -7.79 -3.10
CA LEU A 144 4.37 -8.85 -3.80
C LEU A 144 5.84 -8.84 -3.41
N GLU A 145 6.31 -9.97 -2.91
CA GLU A 145 7.72 -10.25 -2.73
C GLU A 145 8.38 -10.51 -4.09
N GLY A 146 9.59 -10.00 -4.25
CA GLY A 146 10.40 -10.17 -5.44
C GLY A 146 11.77 -9.53 -5.28
N VAL A 147 12.50 -9.44 -6.38
CA VAL A 147 13.81 -8.78 -6.45
C VAL A 147 13.72 -7.59 -7.39
N VAL A 148 14.43 -6.52 -7.07
CA VAL A 148 14.65 -5.40 -8.00
C VAL A 148 16.00 -5.63 -8.67
N PHE A 149 15.98 -5.67 -10.01
CA PHE A 149 17.20 -5.79 -10.80
C PHE A 149 17.27 -4.65 -11.83
N PRO A 150 18.44 -4.03 -12.03
CA PRO A 150 18.62 -3.06 -13.10
C PRO A 150 18.49 -3.71 -14.48
N TYR A 151 17.95 -2.97 -15.44
CA TYR A 151 17.84 -3.41 -16.82
C TYR A 151 18.27 -2.29 -17.77
N GLN A 152 19.11 -2.63 -18.76
CA GLN A 152 19.57 -1.75 -19.82
C GLN A 152 19.63 -2.50 -21.15
N THR A 153 19.57 -1.78 -22.28
CA THR A 153 19.73 -2.40 -23.60
C THR A 153 21.19 -2.75 -23.87
N SER A 154 21.42 -3.66 -24.82
CA SER A 154 22.76 -3.91 -25.38
C SER A 154 23.29 -2.73 -26.21
N THR A 155 22.42 -1.81 -26.63
CA THR A 155 22.77 -0.67 -27.49
C THR A 155 23.26 0.57 -26.74
N GLY A 156 23.22 0.58 -25.40
CA GLY A 156 23.79 1.65 -24.58
C GLY A 156 22.91 2.11 -23.42
N ARG A 157 23.33 3.21 -22.78
CA ARG A 157 22.63 3.84 -21.64
C ARG A 157 21.51 4.76 -22.13
N TYR A 158 20.44 4.90 -21.33
CA TYR A 158 19.36 5.87 -21.55
C TYR A 158 18.59 5.75 -22.87
N GLN A 159 18.46 4.51 -23.37
CA GLN A 159 17.80 4.23 -24.64
C GLN A 159 16.27 4.09 -24.54
N PHE A 160 15.70 4.15 -23.33
CA PHE A 160 14.27 3.97 -23.09
C PHE A 160 13.62 5.27 -22.62
N ASN A 161 12.51 5.66 -23.25
CA ASN A 161 11.50 6.47 -22.59
C ASN A 161 10.69 5.64 -21.58
N TYR A 162 9.84 6.29 -20.77
CA TYR A 162 9.04 5.61 -19.74
C TYR A 162 8.20 4.45 -20.29
N HIS A 163 7.51 4.65 -21.41
CA HIS A 163 6.64 3.63 -22.00
C HIS A 163 7.42 2.45 -22.58
N GLU A 164 8.61 2.70 -23.12
CA GLU A 164 9.53 1.65 -23.56
C GLU A 164 10.12 0.88 -22.38
N ALA A 165 10.52 1.56 -21.31
CA ALA A 165 11.01 0.91 -20.10
C ALA A 165 9.94 0.00 -19.48
N LYS A 166 8.68 0.48 -19.39
CA LYS A 166 7.55 -0.32 -18.92
C LYS A 166 7.35 -1.58 -19.77
N ARG A 167 7.30 -1.42 -21.10
CA ARG A 167 7.15 -2.55 -22.04
C ARG A 167 8.33 -3.52 -21.97
N ALA A 168 9.55 -3.01 -21.82
CA ALA A 168 10.74 -3.84 -21.70
C ALA A 168 10.70 -4.70 -20.44
N CYS A 169 10.27 -4.15 -19.30
CA CYS A 169 10.03 -4.93 -18.08
C CYS A 169 8.96 -6.01 -18.31
N GLU A 170 7.83 -5.65 -18.92
CA GLU A 170 6.73 -6.59 -19.20
C GLU A 170 7.18 -7.76 -20.09
N GLN A 171 8.04 -7.51 -21.09
CA GLN A 171 8.63 -8.54 -21.94
C GLN A 171 9.56 -9.50 -21.19
N GLN A 172 10.13 -9.07 -20.07
CA GLN A 172 10.93 -9.90 -19.15
C GLN A 172 10.07 -10.51 -18.03
N ASP A 173 8.74 -10.56 -18.22
CA ASP A 173 7.77 -11.02 -17.23
C ASP A 173 7.85 -10.29 -15.87
N SER A 174 8.21 -9.00 -15.93
CA SER A 174 8.44 -8.13 -14.77
C SER A 174 7.68 -6.79 -14.91
N ARG A 175 7.82 -5.92 -13.91
CA ARG A 175 7.19 -4.59 -13.83
C ARG A 175 8.23 -3.59 -13.35
N LEU A 176 8.11 -2.33 -13.76
CA LEU A 176 8.88 -1.24 -13.15
C LEU A 176 8.69 -1.24 -11.62
N ALA A 177 9.78 -1.18 -10.87
CA ALA A 177 9.74 -1.17 -9.42
C ALA A 177 9.03 0.11 -8.91
N THR A 178 8.35 0.02 -7.78
CA THR A 178 7.94 1.24 -7.05
C THR A 178 9.17 1.88 -6.41
N TYR A 179 9.08 3.17 -6.06
CA TYR A 179 10.14 3.83 -5.28
C TYR A 179 10.45 3.06 -3.98
N GLN A 180 9.43 2.55 -3.29
CA GLN A 180 9.62 1.78 -2.06
C GLN A 180 10.40 0.48 -2.28
N GLN A 181 10.12 -0.24 -3.38
CA GLN A 181 10.86 -1.44 -3.76
C GLN A 181 12.31 -1.10 -4.13
N LEU A 182 12.53 -0.03 -4.91
CA LEU A 182 13.86 0.43 -5.28
C LEU A 182 14.68 0.85 -4.06
N TYR A 183 14.09 1.65 -3.16
CA TYR A 183 14.72 2.12 -1.94
C TYR A 183 15.13 0.95 -1.05
N LYS A 184 14.24 -0.02 -0.86
CA LYS A 184 14.56 -1.25 -0.12
C LYS A 184 15.77 -1.97 -0.74
N ALA A 185 15.75 -2.20 -2.06
CA ALA A 185 16.86 -2.86 -2.74
C ALA A 185 18.18 -2.09 -2.59
N TRP A 186 18.16 -0.76 -2.68
CA TRP A 186 19.32 0.10 -2.45
C TRP A 186 19.84 -0.03 -1.02
N THR A 187 18.98 -0.01 0.00
CA THR A 187 19.40 -0.25 1.39
C THR A 187 19.96 -1.67 1.63
N GLU A 188 19.59 -2.62 0.76
CA GLU A 188 20.08 -4.00 0.78
C GLU A 188 21.33 -4.20 -0.12
N GLY A 189 21.91 -3.12 -0.67
CA GLY A 189 23.17 -3.16 -1.41
C GLY A 189 23.05 -3.02 -2.93
N LEU A 190 21.87 -2.69 -3.47
CA LEU A 190 21.73 -2.37 -4.90
C LEU A 190 22.48 -1.06 -5.21
N ASP A 191 23.57 -1.19 -5.96
CA ASP A 191 24.39 -0.08 -6.43
C ASP A 191 24.52 -0.12 -7.96
N TRP A 192 23.92 0.87 -8.63
CA TRP A 192 23.80 0.91 -10.09
C TRP A 192 24.06 2.31 -10.63
N CYS A 193 25.15 2.42 -11.40
CA CYS A 193 25.63 3.65 -12.04
C CYS A 193 24.80 4.09 -13.27
N ASN A 194 23.47 3.98 -13.23
CA ASN A 194 22.60 4.66 -14.19
C ASN A 194 21.28 5.11 -13.55
N ALA A 195 20.76 6.23 -14.05
CA ALA A 195 19.39 6.63 -13.77
C ALA A 195 18.38 5.72 -14.51
N GLY A 196 17.28 5.37 -13.85
CA GLY A 196 16.24 4.49 -14.40
C GLY A 196 14.83 4.93 -14.03
N TRP A 197 13.88 4.61 -14.91
CA TRP A 197 12.45 4.84 -14.68
C TRP A 197 11.90 3.91 -13.59
N VAL A 198 11.00 4.42 -12.75
CA VAL A 198 10.22 3.63 -11.77
C VAL A 198 8.72 3.74 -12.07
N LEU A 199 7.89 2.97 -11.37
CA LEU A 199 6.49 2.72 -11.70
C LEU A 199 5.60 3.97 -11.80
N ASP A 200 5.91 5.02 -11.03
CA ASP A 200 5.15 6.27 -11.04
C ASP A 200 5.59 7.26 -12.14
N GLY A 201 6.56 6.86 -12.97
CA GLY A 201 7.10 7.69 -14.05
C GLY A 201 8.20 8.65 -13.60
N THR A 202 8.64 8.59 -12.35
CA THR A 202 9.85 9.30 -11.92
C THR A 202 11.11 8.56 -12.33
N VAL A 203 12.26 9.24 -12.23
CA VAL A 203 13.57 8.70 -12.54
C VAL A 203 14.42 8.75 -11.27
N HIS A 204 15.05 7.64 -10.93
CA HIS A 204 15.91 7.53 -9.76
C HIS A 204 17.28 7.00 -10.14
N TYR A 205 18.29 7.41 -9.35
CA TYR A 205 19.67 7.03 -9.55
C TYR A 205 20.19 6.29 -8.29
N PRO A 206 20.04 4.95 -8.22
CA PRO A 206 20.39 4.17 -7.03
C PRO A 206 21.91 3.88 -6.99
N VAL A 207 22.70 4.84 -6.53
CA VAL A 207 24.16 4.68 -6.33
C VAL A 207 24.45 4.64 -4.83
N ILE A 208 25.28 3.70 -4.39
CA ILE A 208 25.79 3.63 -3.01
C ILE A 208 27.17 4.28 -2.95
N ASP A 209 28.08 3.82 -3.81
CA ASP A 209 29.46 4.32 -3.86
C ASP A 209 29.63 5.30 -5.01
N ALA A 210 29.90 6.57 -4.67
CA ALA A 210 30.19 7.61 -5.66
C ALA A 210 31.48 7.27 -6.42
N ARG A 211 31.43 7.33 -7.75
CA ARG A 211 32.55 7.02 -8.65
C ARG A 211 32.29 7.64 -10.02
N GLU A 212 33.25 8.34 -10.61
CA GLU A 212 33.09 8.80 -12.00
C GLU A 212 32.79 7.59 -12.91
N PRO A 213 31.78 7.60 -13.80
CA PRO A 213 30.90 8.70 -14.26
C PRO A 213 29.52 8.80 -13.57
N CYS A 214 29.37 8.22 -12.38
CA CYS A 214 28.37 8.56 -11.37
C CYS A 214 28.95 9.65 -10.42
#